data_AF-A0AAD9XAL7-F1
#
_entry.id   AF-A0AAD9XAL7-F1
#
_cell.length_a   1.000
_cell.length_b   1.000
_cell.length_c   1.000
_cell.angle_alpha   90.00
_cell.angle_beta   90.00
_cell.angle_gamma   90.00
#
_symmetry.space_group_name_H-M   'P 1'
#
loop_
_entity.id
_entity.type
_entity.pdbx_description
1 polymer ?
#
loop_
_entity_poly.entity_id
_entity_poly.type
_entity_poly.pdbx_seq_one_letter_code
_entity_poly.pdbx_strand_id
1 'polypeptide(L)'
;MAGKEHAKTILYGKPEDSYQLLPAYFHLLKVTNPGTLTAIHTDLNNNFLYAFFALGQCIKGFQTVIRPVIAIDATHLKGAFEGFIYVASCIPYSFWYR
;
A
#
# COMPACT_ATOMS: atom_id res chain seq x y z
N MET A 1 -10.89 6.53 27.50
CA MET A 1 -10.46 6.02 26.17
C MET A 1 -11.59 5.97 25.14
N ALA A 2 -12.86 5.80 25.51
CA ALA A 2 -13.99 5.72 24.55
C ALA A 2 -14.23 6.98 23.70
N GLY A 3 -14.02 8.19 24.24
CA GLY A 3 -14.31 9.44 23.50
C GLY A 3 -13.39 9.68 22.30
N LYS A 4 -12.13 9.24 22.35
CA LYS A 4 -11.15 9.45 21.27
C LYS A 4 -11.43 8.57 20.05
N GLU A 5 -11.76 7.30 20.27
CA GLU A 5 -12.10 6.39 19.18
C GLU A 5 -13.47 6.75 18.58
N HIS A 6 -14.44 7.17 19.40
CA HIS A 6 -15.72 7.67 18.90
C HIS A 6 -15.56 8.91 18.01
N ALA A 7 -14.72 9.87 18.42
CA ALA A 7 -14.41 11.03 17.59
C ALA A 7 -13.75 10.65 16.25
N LYS A 8 -12.82 9.68 16.26
CA LYS A 8 -12.20 9.16 15.03
C LYS A 8 -13.21 8.47 14.12
N THR A 9 -14.14 7.69 14.67
CA THR A 9 -15.19 7.04 13.87
C THR A 9 -16.13 8.06 13.23
N ILE A 10 -16.44 9.16 13.92
CA ILE A 10 -17.22 10.27 13.33
C ILE A 10 -16.45 10.96 12.20
N LEU A 11 -15.14 11.17 12.37
CA LEU A 11 -14.30 11.88 11.40
C LEU A 11 -13.93 11.04 10.16
N TYR A 12 -13.58 9.77 10.36
CA TYR A 12 -12.99 8.92 9.32
C TYR A 12 -13.84 7.70 8.96
N GLY A 13 -15.01 7.53 9.59
CA GLY A 13 -15.82 6.31 9.46
C GLY A 13 -15.23 5.13 10.23
N LYS A 14 -15.80 3.95 10.03
CA LYS A 14 -15.23 2.74 10.63
C LYS A 14 -14.01 2.30 9.82
N PRO A 15 -12.96 1.79 10.49
CA PRO A 15 -11.80 1.30 9.76
C PRO A 15 -12.15 0.17 8.78
N GLU A 16 -13.16 -0.66 9.07
CA GLU A 16 -13.65 -1.69 8.14
C GLU A 16 -14.13 -1.11 6.80
N ASP A 17 -14.86 0.01 6.85
CA ASP A 17 -15.44 0.65 5.66
C ASP A 17 -14.33 1.14 4.70
N SER A 18 -13.17 1.52 5.25
CA SER A 18 -12.02 1.97 4.47
C SER A 18 -11.41 0.84 3.63
N TYR A 19 -11.38 -0.39 4.15
CA TYR A 19 -10.85 -1.55 3.39
C TYR A 19 -11.80 -2.00 2.30
N GLN A 20 -13.11 -1.81 2.45
CA GLN A 20 -14.10 -2.11 1.40
C GLN A 20 -13.92 -1.25 0.14
N LEU A 21 -13.27 -0.09 0.25
CA LEU A 21 -12.98 0.79 -0.88
C LEU A 21 -11.72 0.38 -1.68
N LEU A 22 -10.89 -0.53 -1.16
CA LEU A 22 -9.65 -0.95 -1.83
C LEU A 22 -9.84 -1.48 -3.25
N PRO A 23 -10.86 -2.30 -3.56
CA PRO A 23 -11.08 -2.78 -4.93
C PRO A 23 -11.33 -1.63 -5.91
N ALA A 24 -12.16 -0.66 -5.53
CA ALA A 24 -12.44 0.51 -6.35
C ALA A 24 -11.20 1.39 -6.52
N TYR A 25 -10.45 1.61 -5.42
CA TYR A 25 -9.19 2.35 -5.46
C TYR A 25 -8.16 1.68 -6.39
N PHE A 26 -7.97 0.36 -6.30
CA PHE A 26 -7.06 -0.38 -7.16
C PHE A 26 -7.49 -0.43 -8.62
N HIS A 27 -8.80 -0.46 -8.88
CA HIS A 27 -9.32 -0.32 -10.23
C HIS A 27 -8.92 1.04 -10.82
N LEU A 28 -9.19 2.14 -10.10
CA LEU A 28 -8.80 3.48 -10.53
C LEU A 28 -7.28 3.60 -10.68
N LEU A 29 -6.51 3.04 -9.76
CA LEU A 29 -5.05 3.07 -9.81
C LEU A 29 -4.51 2.41 -11.09
N LYS A 30 -5.10 1.28 -11.51
CA LYS A 30 -4.77 0.61 -12.77
C LYS A 30 -5.14 1.43 -14.00
N VAL A 31 -6.31 2.08 -13.98
CA VAL A 31 -6.77 2.94 -15.09
C VAL A 31 -5.86 4.16 -15.23
N THR A 32 -5.53 4.84 -14.14
CA THR A 32 -4.69 6.04 -14.15
C THR A 32 -3.22 5.73 -14.43
N ASN A 33 -2.74 4.54 -14.02
CA ASN A 33 -1.35 4.12 -14.23
C ASN A 33 -1.30 2.79 -14.97
N PRO A 34 -1.39 2.80 -16.32
CA PRO A 34 -1.32 1.59 -17.12
C PRO A 34 -0.07 0.74 -16.83
N GLY A 35 -0.27 -0.57 -16.71
CA GLY A 35 0.78 -1.52 -16.32
C GLY A 35 0.96 -1.69 -14.80
N THR A 36 0.16 -1.01 -13.98
CA THR A 36 0.13 -1.24 -12.53
C THR A 36 -0.42 -2.63 -12.21
N LEU A 37 0.28 -3.34 -11.32
CA LEU A 37 -0.15 -4.60 -10.76
C LEU A 37 -0.78 -4.35 -9.40
N THR A 38 -1.90 -5.01 -9.12
CA THR A 38 -2.54 -4.97 -7.81
C THR A 38 -3.10 -6.35 -7.45
N ALA A 39 -3.12 -6.68 -6.16
CA ALA A 39 -3.72 -7.89 -5.61
C ALA A 39 -4.32 -7.58 -4.24
N ILE A 40 -5.48 -8.19 -3.95
CA ILE A 40 -6.13 -8.16 -2.64
C ILE A 40 -6.31 -9.61 -2.22
N HIS A 41 -5.89 -9.93 -0.99
CA HIS A 41 -6.05 -11.24 -0.42
C HIS A 41 -6.98 -11.18 0.80
N THR A 42 -7.91 -12.13 0.83
CA THR A 42 -8.88 -12.30 1.89
C THR A 42 -8.83 -13.72 2.45
N ASP A 43 -9.33 -13.90 3.67
CA ASP A 43 -9.56 -15.22 4.25
C ASP A 43 -10.81 -15.90 3.64
N LEU A 44 -11.16 -17.09 4.15
CA LEU A 44 -12.35 -17.84 3.72
C LEU A 44 -13.68 -17.12 4.01
N ASN A 45 -13.68 -16.13 4.91
CA ASN A 45 -14.84 -15.34 5.30
C ASN A 45 -14.86 -13.97 4.58
N ASN A 46 -14.00 -13.77 3.58
CA ASN A 46 -13.80 -12.50 2.88
C ASN A 46 -13.28 -11.33 3.76
N ASN A 47 -12.68 -11.64 4.91
CA ASN A 47 -12.00 -10.61 5.70
C ASN A 47 -10.68 -10.25 5.02
N PHE A 48 -10.38 -8.96 4.99
CA PHE A 48 -9.12 -8.45 4.46
C PHE A 48 -7.92 -8.99 5.25
N LEU A 49 -6.92 -9.52 4.55
CA LEU A 49 -5.64 -9.92 5.14
C LEU A 49 -4.52 -8.97 4.72
N TYR A 50 -4.31 -8.83 3.42
CA TYR A 50 -3.29 -7.94 2.87
C TYR A 50 -3.62 -7.53 1.44
N ALA A 51 -3.03 -6.42 1.02
CA ALA A 51 -3.08 -5.95 -0.35
C ALA A 51 -1.67 -5.62 -0.84
N PHE A 52 -1.47 -5.79 -2.13
CA PHE A 52 -0.23 -5.49 -2.83
C PHE A 52 -0.53 -4.59 -4.03
N PHE A 53 0.37 -3.63 -4.28
CA PHE A 53 0.37 -2.90 -5.54
C PHE A 53 1.79 -2.54 -5.97
N ALA A 54 2.00 -2.48 -7.29
CA ALA A 54 3.24 -2.03 -7.90
C ALA A 54 2.92 -1.19 -9.14
N LEU A 55 3.33 0.07 -9.14
CA LEU A 55 3.01 1.00 -10.22
C LEU A 55 3.74 0.62 -11.50
N GLY A 56 3.03 0.65 -12.63
CA GLY A 56 3.56 0.20 -13.92
C GLY A 56 4.83 0.95 -14.35
N GLN A 57 4.91 2.25 -14.09
CA GLN A 57 6.10 3.04 -14.40
C GLN A 57 7.28 2.68 -13.49
N CYS A 58 7.03 2.38 -12.22
CA CYS A 58 8.07 1.89 -11.31
C CYS A 58 8.60 0.54 -11.79
N ILE A 59 7.72 -0.42 -12.13
CA ILE A 59 8.13 -1.73 -12.67
C ILE A 59 9.02 -1.57 -13.91
N LYS A 60 8.61 -0.72 -14.85
CA LYS A 60 9.42 -0.41 -16.04
C LYS A 60 10.77 0.17 -15.67
N GLY A 61 10.82 1.15 -14.77
CA GLY A 61 12.07 1.75 -14.31
C GLY A 61 13.01 0.73 -13.66
N PHE A 62 12.46 -0.17 -12.82
CA PHE A 62 13.20 -1.28 -12.22
C PHE A 62 13.81 -2.22 -13.25
N GLN A 63 13.05 -2.58 -14.29
CA GLN A 63 13.52 -3.52 -15.33
C GLN A 63 14.57 -2.92 -16.26
N THR A 64 14.54 -1.60 -16.49
CA THR A 64 15.29 -0.97 -17.59
C THR A 64 16.47 -0.11 -17.14
N VAL A 65 16.41 0.53 -15.97
CA VAL A 65 17.37 1.59 -15.60
C VAL A 65 18.13 1.30 -14.30
N ILE A 66 17.56 0.48 -13.42
CA ILE A 66 17.96 0.45 -12.00
C ILE A 66 18.75 -0.83 -11.67
N ARG A 67 19.82 -0.70 -10.87
CA ARG A 67 20.61 -1.83 -10.36
C ARG A 67 19.74 -2.75 -9.46
N PRO A 68 20.09 -4.04 -9.29
CA PRO A 68 19.34 -4.97 -8.45
C PRO A 68 19.58 -4.74 -6.94
N VAL A 69 19.48 -3.49 -6.48
CA VAL A 69 19.50 -3.14 -5.05
C VAL A 69 18.13 -2.60 -4.70
N ILE A 70 17.41 -3.38 -3.91
CA ILE A 70 16.06 -3.07 -3.44
C ILE A 70 16.17 -2.75 -1.96
N ALA A 71 15.80 -1.53 -1.57
CA ALA A 71 15.60 -1.16 -0.17
C ALA A 71 14.15 -1.44 0.19
N ILE A 72 13.94 -2.27 1.21
CA ILE A 72 12.62 -2.58 1.74
C ILE A 72 12.53 -1.89 3.09
N ASP A 73 11.56 -0.98 3.22
CA ASP A 73 11.20 -0.38 4.49
C ASP A 73 9.83 -0.91 4.96
N ALA A 74 9.65 -1.03 6.27
CA ALA A 74 8.43 -1.50 6.88
C ALA A 74 7.95 -0.47 7.91
N THR A 75 6.84 0.19 7.63
CA THR A 75 6.23 1.15 8.55
C THR A 75 5.02 0.53 9.23
N HIS A 76 5.00 0.59 10.56
CA HIS A 76 3.85 0.13 11.35
C HIS A 76 2.65 1.08 11.18
N LEU A 77 1.50 0.53 10.82
CA LEU A 77 0.25 1.25 10.72
C LEU A 77 -0.31 1.53 12.11
N LYS A 78 -0.77 2.77 12.33
CA LYS A 78 -1.53 3.14 13.53
C LYS A 78 -3.01 3.04 13.20
N GLY A 79 -3.71 2.09 13.81
CA GLY A 79 -5.14 1.88 13.59
C GLY A 79 -5.68 0.73 14.43
N ALA A 80 -6.99 0.49 14.36
CA ALA A 80 -7.62 -0.66 15.04
C ALA A 80 -7.13 -2.01 14.49
N PHE A 81 -6.69 -2.00 13.23
CA PHE A 81 -6.08 -3.13 12.55
C PHE A 81 -4.57 -2.87 12.49
N GLU A 82 -3.86 -3.38 13.50
CA GLU A 82 -2.39 -3.31 13.56
C GLU A 82 -1.80 -4.07 12.36
N GLY A 83 -0.94 -3.41 11.60
CA GLY A 83 -0.39 -3.96 10.37
C GLY A 83 0.86 -3.23 9.93
N PHE A 84 1.47 -3.69 8.84
CA PHE A 84 2.69 -3.12 8.28
C PHE A 84 2.46 -2.72 6.83
N ILE A 85 2.92 -1.53 6.45
CA ILE A 85 3.13 -1.19 5.05
C ILE A 85 4.59 -1.50 4.73
N TYR A 86 4.79 -2.43 3.81
CA TYR A 86 6.09 -2.70 3.22
C TYR A 86 6.23 -1.88 1.93
N VAL A 87 7.29 -1.09 1.84
CA VAL A 87 7.61 -0.30 0.65
C VAL A 87 8.96 -0.77 0.12
N ALA A 88 8.96 -1.25 -1.11
CA ALA A 88 10.19 -1.53 -1.85
C ALA A 88 10.51 -0.35 -2.75
N SER A 89 11.65 0.29 -2.50
CA SER A 89 12.17 1.37 -3.33
C SER A 89 13.56 1.01 -3.82
N CYS A 90 13.96 1.60 -4.94
CA CYS A 90 15.30 1.44 -5.46
C CYS A 90 16.14 2.68 -5.20
N ILE A 91 17.41 2.43 -4.92
CA ILE A 91 18.37 3.48 -4.61
C ILE A 91 19.16 3.80 -5.88
N PRO A 92 19.04 5.01 -6.45
CA PRO A 92 19.87 5.43 -7.57
C PRO A 92 21.32 5.64 -7.12
N TYR A 93 22.26 5.52 -8.07
CA TYR A 93 23.71 5.56 -7.82
C TYR A 93 24.18 6.83 -7.07
N SER A 94 23.47 7.95 -7.25
CA SER A 94 23.78 9.24 -6.64
C SER A 94 23.57 9.29 -5.12
N PHE A 95 22.88 8.31 -4.51
CA PHE A 95 22.64 8.30 -3.06
C PHE A 95 23.87 7.90 -2.24
N TRP A 96 24.76 7.07 -2.78
CA TRP A 96 25.97 6.61 -2.08
C TRP A 96 27.16 7.59 -2.20
N TYR A 97 27.02 8.67 -2.98
CA TYR A 97 28.07 9.68 -3.20
C TYR A 97 27.69 11.05 -2.64
N ARG A 98 26.74 11.10 -1.69
CA ARG A 98 26.41 12.28 -0.89
C ARG A 98 26.59 12.00 0.59
#